data_AF-A0A0A1VRE2-F1
#
_entry.id   AF-A0A0A1VRE2-F1
#
_cell.length_a   1.000
_cell.length_b   1.000
_cell.length_c   1.000
_cell.angle_alpha   90.00
_cell.angle_beta   90.00
_cell.angle_gamma   90.00
#
_symmetry.space_group_name_H-M   'P 1'
#
loop_
_entity.id
_entity.type
_entity.pdbx_description
1 polymer ?
#
loop_
_entity_poly.entity_id
_entity_poly.type
_entity_poly.pdbx_seq_one_letter_code
_entity_poly.pdbx_strand_id
1 'polypeptide(L)'
;MFASEVYKQEFAKWVDRLGIPDLSFKTFIPQLSLPKVLKNQGYKTIGRVSLPVLNQFTSINKYFDDYRLMPTHNEFAKMVEEVEFPDEQPQFYFFNLGETHYPYMLEEDELPHISGVHGVFKRMDDLLQTETETEKKAEKSFFNSAEMEQLHKQQIRCVEYVDGLLGELFRKCPANTHIIVTADHGELFGEDGYFGHGPVMHEKCFEVPFLEGLCPQI
;
A
#
# COMPACT_ATOMS: atom_id res chain seq x y z
N MET A 1 -19.16 4.66 -17.48
CA MET A 1 -18.43 5.94 -17.41
C MET A 1 -17.09 5.74 -18.10
N PHE A 2 -16.64 6.64 -18.97
CA PHE A 2 -15.32 6.47 -19.60
C PHE A 2 -14.23 6.84 -18.60
N ALA A 3 -13.12 6.06 -18.56
CA ALA A 3 -12.00 6.34 -17.66
C ALA A 3 -11.45 7.78 -17.82
N SER A 4 -11.48 8.31 -19.04
CA SER A 4 -11.06 9.69 -19.34
C SER A 4 -11.91 10.77 -18.66
N GLU A 5 -13.18 10.50 -18.36
CA GLU A 5 -14.05 11.43 -17.62
C GLU A 5 -13.76 11.38 -16.12
N VAL A 6 -13.57 10.17 -15.58
CA VAL A 6 -13.12 9.95 -14.18
C VAL A 6 -11.81 10.68 -13.93
N TYR A 7 -10.80 10.47 -14.80
CA TYR A 7 -9.51 11.11 -14.64
C TYR A 7 -9.63 12.64 -14.64
N LYS A 8 -10.40 13.23 -15.55
CA LYS A 8 -10.59 14.68 -15.58
C LYS A 8 -11.21 15.21 -14.29
N GLN A 9 -12.22 14.52 -13.76
CA GLN A 9 -12.87 14.90 -12.49
C GLN A 9 -11.90 14.78 -11.32
N GLU A 10 -11.17 13.68 -11.21
CA GLU A 10 -10.14 13.51 -10.17
C GLU A 10 -9.01 14.52 -10.29
N PHE A 11 -8.60 14.87 -11.51
CA PHE A 11 -7.58 15.89 -11.72
C PHE A 11 -8.04 17.27 -11.27
N ALA A 12 -9.31 17.61 -11.47
CA ALA A 12 -9.85 18.88 -11.02
C ALA A 12 -9.80 19.02 -9.49
N LYS A 13 -10.02 17.91 -8.75
CA LYS A 13 -9.97 17.90 -7.28
C LYS A 13 -8.59 18.25 -6.71
N TRP A 14 -7.49 18.09 -7.45
CA TRP A 14 -6.16 18.45 -6.95
C TRP A 14 -6.00 19.95 -6.67
N VAL A 15 -6.75 20.81 -7.35
CA VAL A 15 -6.77 22.25 -7.07
C VAL A 15 -7.32 22.48 -5.66
N ASP A 16 -8.43 21.83 -5.34
CA ASP A 16 -9.09 21.94 -4.03
C ASP A 16 -8.27 21.28 -2.92
N ARG A 17 -7.68 20.10 -3.20
CA ARG A 17 -6.84 19.37 -2.22
C ARG A 17 -5.59 20.15 -1.82
N LEU A 18 -4.96 20.87 -2.74
CA LEU A 18 -3.63 21.49 -2.55
C LEU A 18 -3.67 23.02 -2.38
N GLY A 19 -4.73 23.69 -2.82
CA GLY A 19 -4.85 25.15 -2.76
C GLY A 19 -3.84 25.91 -3.64
N ILE A 20 -3.29 25.28 -4.68
CA ILE A 20 -2.24 25.86 -5.52
C ILE A 20 -2.87 26.67 -6.67
N PRO A 21 -2.60 27.99 -6.79
CA PRO A 21 -3.10 28.82 -7.89
C PRO A 21 -2.63 28.31 -9.27
N ASP A 22 -3.51 28.40 -10.27
CA ASP A 22 -3.22 28.05 -11.68
C ASP A 22 -2.84 26.58 -11.97
N LEU A 23 -3.05 25.67 -11.01
CA LEU A 23 -2.87 24.23 -11.22
C LEU A 23 -3.89 23.71 -12.24
N SER A 24 -3.43 23.09 -13.34
CA SER A 24 -4.31 22.61 -14.41
C SER A 24 -3.88 21.26 -15.00
N PHE A 25 -4.80 20.61 -15.73
CA PHE A 25 -4.49 19.36 -16.43
C PHE A 25 -3.28 19.50 -17.39
N LYS A 26 -3.15 20.65 -18.07
CA LYS A 26 -2.02 20.90 -19.01
C LYS A 26 -0.66 20.91 -18.31
N THR A 27 -0.60 21.36 -17.06
CA THR A 27 0.64 21.37 -16.28
C THR A 27 1.01 19.98 -15.72
N PHE A 28 0.04 19.05 -15.64
CA PHE A 28 0.27 17.66 -15.21
C PHE A 28 0.75 16.74 -16.35
N ILE A 29 0.16 16.84 -17.56
CA ILE A 29 0.34 15.87 -18.66
C ILE A 29 1.80 15.51 -19.02
N PRO A 30 2.77 16.46 -19.08
CA PRO A 30 4.10 16.12 -19.59
C PRO A 30 4.84 15.05 -18.77
N GLN A 31 4.48 14.87 -17.49
CA GLN A 31 5.15 13.92 -16.59
C GLN A 31 4.17 13.06 -15.76
N LEU A 32 2.86 13.41 -15.71
CA LEU A 32 1.78 12.72 -14.95
C LEU A 32 2.24 12.19 -13.57
N SER A 33 2.90 13.05 -12.79
CA SER A 33 3.47 12.69 -11.50
C SER A 33 3.16 13.75 -10.46
N LEU A 34 2.44 13.37 -9.41
CA LEU A 34 2.12 14.27 -8.31
C LEU A 34 3.37 14.76 -7.57
N PRO A 35 4.35 13.90 -7.16
CA PRO A 35 5.58 14.37 -6.53
C PRO A 35 6.31 15.42 -7.38
N LYS A 36 6.36 15.24 -8.70
CA LYS A 36 6.96 16.23 -9.59
C LYS A 36 6.28 17.59 -9.52
N VAL A 37 4.95 17.58 -9.60
CA VAL A 37 4.15 18.81 -9.57
C VAL A 37 4.33 19.52 -8.23
N LEU A 38 4.26 18.79 -7.12
CA LEU A 38 4.44 19.31 -5.77
C LEU A 38 5.84 19.90 -5.57
N LYS A 39 6.87 19.20 -6.03
CA LYS A 39 8.26 19.68 -5.99
C LYS A 39 8.45 21.01 -6.73
N ASN A 40 7.83 21.18 -7.88
CA ASN A 40 7.86 22.45 -8.62
C ASN A 40 7.13 23.59 -7.87
N GLN A 41 6.28 23.27 -6.90
CA GLN A 41 5.52 24.21 -6.07
C GLN A 41 6.15 24.39 -4.68
N GLY A 42 7.40 23.95 -4.51
CA GLY A 42 8.17 24.15 -3.28
C GLY A 42 7.97 23.08 -2.21
N TYR A 43 7.21 22.02 -2.48
CA TYR A 43 7.08 20.91 -1.52
C TYR A 43 8.37 20.11 -1.41
N LYS A 44 8.70 19.68 -0.20
CA LYS A 44 9.61 18.55 0.01
C LYS A 44 8.83 17.25 -0.15
N THR A 45 9.31 16.36 -1.00
CA THR A 45 8.62 15.10 -1.33
C THR A 45 9.37 13.91 -0.74
N ILE A 46 8.70 13.15 0.13
CA ILE A 46 9.30 12.07 0.92
C ILE A 46 8.53 10.78 0.72
N GLY A 47 9.24 9.69 0.42
CA GLY A 47 8.69 8.33 0.31
C GLY A 47 9.31 7.39 1.35
N ARG A 48 8.48 6.63 2.03
CA ARG A 48 8.90 5.49 2.84
C ARG A 48 8.06 4.28 2.45
N VAL A 49 8.72 3.19 2.11
CA VAL A 49 8.05 1.98 1.67
C VAL A 49 8.58 0.78 2.43
N SER A 50 7.71 -0.18 2.71
CA SER A 50 8.10 -1.41 3.39
C SER A 50 8.15 -2.63 2.47
N LEU A 51 7.52 -2.57 1.28
CA LEU A 51 7.54 -3.68 0.32
C LEU A 51 8.72 -3.54 -0.66
N PRO A 52 9.61 -4.56 -0.81
CA PRO A 52 10.78 -4.49 -1.68
C PRO A 52 10.48 -4.21 -3.16
N VAL A 53 9.28 -4.53 -3.63
CA VAL A 53 8.87 -4.29 -5.04
C VAL A 53 8.86 -2.80 -5.41
N LEU A 54 8.63 -1.92 -4.43
CA LEU A 54 8.64 -0.46 -4.61
C LEU A 54 9.95 0.18 -4.15
N ASN A 55 11.05 -0.57 -4.11
CA ASN A 55 12.33 -0.04 -3.65
C ASN A 55 12.81 1.18 -4.46
N GLN A 56 13.79 1.88 -3.90
CA GLN A 56 14.37 3.13 -4.41
C GLN A 56 15.01 3.05 -5.81
N PHE A 57 15.27 1.86 -6.34
CA PHE A 57 15.82 1.66 -7.69
C PHE A 57 14.73 1.60 -8.76
N THR A 58 13.46 1.55 -8.37
CA THR A 58 12.33 1.52 -9.30
C THR A 58 11.92 2.93 -9.75
N SER A 59 11.13 3.02 -10.82
CA SER A 59 10.74 4.30 -11.42
C SER A 59 9.83 5.17 -10.52
N ILE A 60 9.20 4.59 -9.50
CA ILE A 60 8.30 5.32 -8.59
C ILE A 60 9.04 6.41 -7.81
N ASN A 61 10.33 6.19 -7.51
CA ASN A 61 11.17 7.12 -6.75
C ASN A 61 11.53 8.39 -7.55
N LYS A 62 11.45 8.38 -8.88
CA LYS A 62 12.08 9.36 -9.79
C LYS A 62 11.99 10.85 -9.39
N TYR A 63 10.90 11.27 -8.75
CA TYR A 63 10.65 12.68 -8.41
C TYR A 63 10.57 12.97 -6.91
N PHE A 64 10.82 12.01 -6.03
CA PHE A 64 10.96 12.23 -4.60
C PHE A 64 12.30 12.91 -4.29
N ASP A 65 12.34 13.74 -3.25
CA ASP A 65 13.58 14.33 -2.71
C ASP A 65 14.31 13.35 -1.80
N ASP A 66 13.55 12.55 -1.07
CA ASP A 66 14.02 11.50 -0.17
C ASP A 66 13.09 10.29 -0.31
N TYR A 67 13.63 9.11 -0.61
CA TYR A 67 12.87 7.89 -0.78
C TYR A 67 13.65 6.70 -0.23
N ARG A 68 13.02 5.90 0.62
CA ARG A 68 13.71 4.83 1.32
C ARG A 68 12.84 3.58 1.45
N LEU A 69 13.42 2.43 1.13
CA LEU A 69 12.91 1.13 1.56
C LEU A 69 13.31 0.93 3.02
N MET A 70 12.34 0.63 3.88
CA MET A 70 12.58 0.36 5.30
C MET A 70 13.36 -0.96 5.49
N PRO A 71 14.14 -1.11 6.57
CA PRO A 71 14.94 -2.32 6.78
C PRO A 71 14.13 -3.61 6.92
N THR A 72 12.87 -3.52 7.39
CA THR A 72 11.97 -4.66 7.53
C THR A 72 10.58 -4.34 6.94
N HIS A 73 9.76 -5.39 6.76
CA HIS A 73 8.50 -5.34 6.01
C HIS A 73 7.34 -4.63 6.74
N ASN A 74 7.42 -4.39 8.05
CA ASN A 74 6.31 -3.90 8.87
C ASN A 74 6.78 -2.73 9.76
N GLU A 75 7.12 -1.61 9.12
CA GLU A 75 7.87 -0.51 9.76
C GLU A 75 7.09 0.81 9.77
N PHE A 76 5.77 0.78 9.65
CA PHE A 76 4.96 2.01 9.64
C PHE A 76 5.16 2.82 10.92
N ALA A 77 5.34 2.18 12.07
CA ALA A 77 5.67 2.87 13.32
C ALA A 77 6.92 3.75 13.19
N LYS A 78 8.02 3.23 12.65
CA LYS A 78 9.24 4.01 12.40
C LYS A 78 9.04 5.10 11.35
N MET A 79 8.23 4.83 10.32
CA MET A 79 7.87 5.87 9.35
C MET A 79 7.16 7.04 10.05
N VAL A 80 6.19 6.75 10.91
CA VAL A 80 5.46 7.76 11.70
C VAL A 80 6.39 8.48 12.67
N GLU A 81 7.31 7.79 13.33
CA GLU A 81 8.34 8.40 14.20
C GLU A 81 9.15 9.47 13.46
N GLU A 82 9.58 9.19 12.23
CA GLU A 82 10.39 10.09 11.38
C GLU A 82 9.63 11.27 10.76
N VAL A 83 8.30 11.32 10.87
CA VAL A 83 7.51 12.42 10.31
C VAL A 83 7.74 13.71 11.08
N GLU A 84 8.09 14.75 10.33
CA GLU A 84 8.31 16.10 10.84
C GLU A 84 7.78 17.13 9.84
N PHE A 85 7.03 18.12 10.34
CA PHE A 85 6.50 19.23 9.53
C PHE A 85 7.11 20.56 9.99
N PRO A 86 8.31 20.93 9.52
CA PRO A 86 8.90 22.23 9.79
C PRO A 86 8.08 23.35 9.12
N ASP A 87 7.94 24.48 9.80
CA ASP A 87 7.08 25.59 9.36
C ASP A 87 7.50 26.25 8.03
N GLU A 88 8.75 26.07 7.62
CA GLU A 88 9.34 26.79 6.48
C GLU A 88 8.97 26.21 5.10
N GLN A 89 8.52 24.96 5.04
CA GLN A 89 8.32 24.27 3.76
C GLN A 89 7.16 23.25 3.82
N PRO A 90 6.22 23.28 2.85
CA PRO A 90 5.19 22.26 2.79
C PRO A 90 5.79 20.88 2.45
N GLN A 91 5.22 19.82 3.01
CA GLN A 91 5.72 18.46 2.83
C GLN A 91 4.67 17.54 2.23
N PHE A 92 5.13 16.62 1.39
CA PHE A 92 4.34 15.52 0.85
C PHE A 92 4.98 14.21 1.27
N TYR A 93 4.22 13.40 2.00
CA TYR A 93 4.63 12.07 2.43
C TYR A 93 3.86 11.00 1.65
N PHE A 94 4.58 9.99 1.15
CA PHE A 94 4.03 8.77 0.59
C PHE A 94 4.50 7.59 1.44
N PHE A 95 3.53 6.86 2.01
CA PHE A 95 3.76 5.66 2.80
C PHE A 95 3.20 4.45 2.06
N ASN A 96 4.04 3.43 1.84
CA ASN A 96 3.58 2.11 1.40
C ASN A 96 3.84 1.11 2.52
N LEU A 97 2.74 0.60 3.08
CA LEU A 97 2.70 -0.23 4.27
C LEU A 97 2.84 -1.70 3.91
N GLY A 98 3.25 -2.53 4.88
CA GLY A 98 3.38 -3.98 4.70
C GLY A 98 2.68 -4.81 5.77
N GLU A 99 2.21 -4.18 6.85
CA GLU A 99 1.65 -4.83 8.05
C GLU A 99 0.50 -5.78 7.73
N THR A 100 -0.37 -5.39 6.79
CA THR A 100 -1.55 -6.16 6.39
C THR A 100 -1.27 -7.12 5.23
N HIS A 101 -0.06 -7.12 4.66
CA HIS A 101 0.34 -8.07 3.64
C HIS A 101 0.74 -9.39 4.31
N TYR A 102 0.46 -10.53 3.67
CA TYR A 102 0.93 -11.82 4.14
C TYR A 102 2.45 -11.79 4.42
N PRO A 103 2.94 -12.22 5.59
CA PRO A 103 2.29 -13.09 6.58
C PRO A 103 1.53 -12.39 7.72
N TYR A 104 1.06 -11.16 7.56
CA TYR A 104 0.27 -10.41 8.57
C TYR A 104 1.02 -10.19 9.89
N MET A 105 2.28 -9.75 9.77
CA MET A 105 3.22 -9.58 10.88
C MET A 105 3.49 -10.84 11.71
N LEU A 106 3.10 -12.03 11.24
CA LEU A 106 3.47 -13.30 11.88
C LEU A 106 4.88 -13.71 11.49
N GLU A 107 5.55 -14.38 12.42
CA GLU A 107 6.82 -15.07 12.16
C GLU A 107 6.57 -16.41 11.44
N GLU A 108 7.60 -16.95 10.77
CA GLU A 108 7.46 -18.17 9.95
C GLU A 108 6.96 -19.39 10.75
N ASP A 109 7.32 -19.50 12.03
CA ASP A 109 6.92 -20.61 12.91
C ASP A 109 5.49 -20.48 13.43
N GLU A 110 4.88 -19.30 13.33
CA GLU A 110 3.49 -19.04 13.69
C GLU A 110 2.52 -19.25 12.51
N LEU A 111 3.03 -19.40 11.29
CA LEU A 111 2.21 -19.55 10.10
C LEU A 111 1.52 -20.92 10.06
N PRO A 112 0.19 -20.97 9.90
CA PRO A 112 -0.49 -22.23 9.68
C PRO A 112 -0.04 -22.85 8.35
N HIS A 113 0.06 -24.17 8.29
CA HIS A 113 0.42 -24.86 7.06
C HIS A 113 -0.75 -24.83 6.06
N ILE A 114 -0.77 -23.82 5.20
CA ILE A 114 -1.74 -23.69 4.10
C ILE A 114 -1.28 -24.52 2.91
N SER A 115 -1.86 -25.71 2.75
CA SER A 115 -1.67 -26.59 1.58
C SER A 115 -1.97 -25.84 0.27
N GLY A 116 -1.01 -25.81 -0.66
CA GLY A 116 -1.12 -25.07 -1.93
C GLY A 116 -0.39 -23.72 -1.93
N VAL A 117 -0.54 -22.90 -0.88
CA VAL A 117 0.17 -21.62 -0.76
C VAL A 117 1.62 -21.85 -0.35
N HIS A 118 1.87 -22.64 0.71
CA HIS A 118 3.22 -23.01 1.13
C HIS A 118 3.93 -23.88 0.06
N GLY A 119 3.16 -24.63 -0.74
CA GLY A 119 3.68 -25.39 -1.88
C GLY A 119 4.05 -24.51 -3.09
N VAL A 120 3.36 -23.38 -3.29
CA VAL A 120 3.67 -22.39 -4.33
C VAL A 120 4.82 -21.47 -3.90
N PHE A 121 4.85 -20.97 -2.65
CA PHE A 121 5.96 -20.16 -2.14
C PHE A 121 7.28 -20.94 -2.11
N LYS A 122 7.27 -22.18 -1.60
CA LYS A 122 8.45 -23.05 -1.61
C LYS A 122 8.89 -23.40 -3.03
N ARG A 123 7.94 -23.61 -3.96
CA ARG A 123 8.25 -23.77 -5.38
C ARG A 123 8.74 -22.48 -6.03
N MET A 124 8.35 -21.29 -5.59
CA MET A 124 8.77 -20.02 -6.17
C MET A 124 10.24 -19.73 -5.81
N ASP A 125 10.66 -20.05 -4.59
CA ASP A 125 12.07 -20.08 -4.20
C ASP A 125 12.89 -21.12 -5.00
N ASP A 126 12.33 -22.32 -5.23
CA ASP A 126 12.97 -23.36 -6.04
C ASP A 126 13.01 -23.00 -7.56
N LEU A 127 11.99 -22.32 -8.08
CA LEU A 127 11.87 -21.87 -9.47
C LEU A 127 12.83 -20.72 -9.80
N LEU A 128 13.22 -19.91 -8.80
CA LEU A 128 14.30 -18.94 -8.93
C LEU A 128 15.69 -19.62 -9.04
N GLN A 129 15.81 -20.92 -8.74
CA GLN A 129 17.06 -21.67 -8.83
C GLN A 129 17.10 -22.71 -9.95
N THR A 130 15.96 -23.16 -10.49
CA THR A 130 15.95 -24.10 -11.61
C THR A 130 14.68 -23.98 -12.47
N GLU A 131 14.85 -23.58 -13.73
CA GLU A 131 13.85 -23.83 -14.78
C GLU A 131 13.79 -25.33 -15.06
N THR A 132 12.67 -25.98 -14.80
CA THR A 132 12.11 -27.01 -15.70
C THR A 132 10.70 -27.41 -15.28
N GLU A 133 9.82 -27.46 -16.28
CA GLU A 133 8.42 -27.84 -16.21
C GLU A 133 8.22 -29.28 -15.72
N THR A 134 7.17 -29.53 -14.94
CA THR A 134 6.25 -30.66 -15.20
C THR A 134 4.99 -30.64 -14.35
N GLU A 135 3.89 -30.93 -15.03
CA GLU A 135 2.52 -31.10 -14.54
C GLU A 135 2.36 -32.26 -13.53
N LYS A 136 1.45 -32.12 -12.56
CA LYS A 136 0.24 -32.98 -12.36
C LYS A 136 -0.35 -32.91 -10.93
N LYS A 137 -1.67 -32.68 -10.91
CA LYS A 137 -2.73 -33.19 -10.02
C LYS A 137 -2.38 -33.53 -8.55
N ALA A 138 -2.99 -32.77 -7.64
CA ALA A 138 -3.61 -33.31 -6.42
C ALA A 138 -4.82 -32.45 -6.04
N GLU A 139 -6.02 -32.93 -6.35
CA GLU A 139 -7.24 -32.52 -5.67
C GLU A 139 -7.21 -33.02 -4.22
N LYS A 140 -7.69 -32.18 -3.29
CA LYS A 140 -8.02 -32.41 -1.86
C LYS A 140 -6.96 -32.08 -0.80
N SER A 141 -6.94 -30.79 -0.45
CA SER A 141 -7.40 -30.32 0.87
C SER A 141 -7.68 -28.83 0.74
N PHE A 142 -8.90 -28.48 0.30
CA PHE A 142 -9.35 -27.09 0.26
C PHE A 142 -9.28 -26.53 1.69
N PHE A 143 -8.56 -25.41 1.82
CA PHE A 143 -8.39 -24.53 2.98
C PHE A 143 -9.18 -24.92 4.24
N ASN A 144 -8.48 -25.23 5.33
CA ASN A 144 -9.11 -25.42 6.64
C ASN A 144 -9.75 -24.08 7.06
N SER A 145 -11.08 -24.05 7.20
CA SER A 145 -11.83 -22.83 7.52
C SER A 145 -11.37 -22.19 8.84
N ALA A 146 -10.91 -23.00 9.80
CA ALA A 146 -10.40 -22.48 11.06
C ALA A 146 -9.05 -21.76 10.90
N GLU A 147 -8.17 -22.25 10.01
CA GLU A 147 -6.89 -21.59 9.70
C GLU A 147 -7.13 -20.26 8.95
N MET A 148 -8.06 -20.25 7.99
CA MET A 148 -8.43 -19.01 7.29
C MET A 148 -9.04 -17.99 8.24
N GLU A 149 -9.90 -18.41 9.15
CA GLU A 149 -10.48 -17.53 10.18
C GLU A 149 -9.38 -16.97 11.10
N GLN A 150 -8.36 -17.77 11.44
CA GLN A 150 -7.22 -17.32 12.23
C GLN A 150 -6.38 -16.27 11.49
N LEU A 151 -6.07 -16.50 10.21
CA LEU A 151 -5.33 -15.54 9.37
C LEU A 151 -6.12 -14.24 9.18
N HIS A 152 -7.42 -14.34 8.92
CA HIS A 152 -8.28 -13.16 8.80
C HIS A 152 -8.32 -12.36 10.11
N LYS A 153 -8.48 -13.04 11.25
CA LYS A 153 -8.40 -12.38 12.58
C LYS A 153 -7.04 -11.73 12.81
N GLN A 154 -5.97 -12.33 12.34
CA GLN A 154 -4.64 -11.73 12.43
C GLN A 154 -4.50 -10.50 11.54
N GLN A 155 -5.00 -10.54 10.30
CA GLN A 155 -5.03 -9.36 9.43
C GLN A 155 -5.84 -8.22 10.07
N ILE A 156 -6.97 -8.52 10.71
CA ILE A 156 -7.75 -7.53 11.47
C ILE A 156 -6.89 -6.88 12.56
N ARG A 157 -6.10 -7.65 13.31
CA ARG A 157 -5.18 -7.09 14.32
C ARG A 157 -4.11 -6.19 13.69
N CYS A 158 -3.60 -6.52 12.50
CA CYS A 158 -2.69 -5.65 11.77
C CYS A 158 -3.37 -4.33 11.37
N VAL A 159 -4.64 -4.37 10.95
CA VAL A 159 -5.43 -3.16 10.67
C VAL A 159 -5.63 -2.32 11.93
N GLU A 160 -6.00 -2.94 13.05
CA GLU A 160 -6.14 -2.24 14.35
C GLU A 160 -4.82 -1.60 14.82
N TYR A 161 -3.69 -2.29 14.58
CA TYR A 161 -2.36 -1.75 14.85
C TYR A 161 -2.04 -0.53 13.97
N VAL A 162 -2.28 -0.62 12.66
CA VAL A 162 -2.10 0.50 11.71
C VAL A 162 -3.02 1.68 12.06
N ASP A 163 -4.26 1.43 12.48
CA ASP A 163 -5.21 2.46 12.91
C ASP A 163 -4.67 3.28 14.10
N GLY A 164 -4.07 2.61 15.09
CA GLY A 164 -3.39 3.27 16.20
C GLY A 164 -2.26 4.21 15.74
N LEU A 165 -1.45 3.75 14.78
CA LEU A 165 -0.35 4.53 14.19
C LEU A 165 -0.85 5.70 13.33
N LEU A 166 -1.98 5.55 12.62
CA LEU A 166 -2.63 6.65 11.92
C LEU A 166 -3.06 7.75 12.91
N GLY A 167 -3.58 7.37 14.07
CA GLY A 167 -3.88 8.33 15.15
C GLY A 167 -2.64 9.09 15.63
N GLU A 168 -1.48 8.44 15.73
CA GLU A 168 -0.20 9.10 16.05
C GLU A 168 0.26 10.04 14.94
N LEU A 169 0.15 9.61 13.68
CA LEU A 169 0.48 10.43 12.52
C LEU A 169 -0.39 11.69 12.47
N PHE A 170 -1.70 11.57 12.67
CA PHE A 170 -2.62 12.70 12.64
C PHE A 170 -2.28 13.76 13.68
N ARG A 171 -1.84 13.35 14.89
CA ARG A 171 -1.38 14.29 15.93
C ARG A 171 -0.12 15.06 15.55
N LYS A 172 0.71 14.51 14.65
CA LYS A 172 1.91 15.19 14.12
C LYS A 172 1.60 16.12 12.94
N CYS A 173 0.52 15.87 12.22
CA CYS A 173 0.17 16.62 11.02
C CYS A 173 -0.33 18.04 11.35
N PRO A 174 0.15 19.07 10.63
CA PRO A 174 -0.46 20.39 10.65
C PRO A 174 -1.94 20.35 10.30
N ALA A 175 -2.71 21.32 10.80
CA ALA A 175 -4.17 21.34 10.64
C ALA A 175 -4.66 21.41 9.19
N ASN A 176 -3.84 21.95 8.29
CA ASN A 176 -4.10 22.05 6.86
C ASN A 176 -3.59 20.84 6.06
N THR A 177 -3.17 19.76 6.71
CA THR A 177 -2.71 18.55 6.02
C THR A 177 -3.89 17.82 5.38
N HIS A 178 -3.77 17.46 4.10
CA HIS A 178 -4.72 16.58 3.43
C HIS A 178 -4.22 15.13 3.51
N ILE A 179 -5.07 14.22 3.99
CA ILE A 179 -4.76 12.80 4.17
C ILE A 179 -5.54 11.98 3.14
N ILE A 180 -4.87 10.99 2.55
CA ILE A 180 -5.49 9.96 1.72
C ILE A 180 -5.04 8.60 2.26
N VAL A 181 -5.99 7.73 2.59
CA VAL A 181 -5.74 6.33 2.97
C VAL A 181 -6.44 5.44 1.95
N THR A 182 -5.68 4.55 1.34
CA THR A 182 -6.17 3.60 0.34
C THR A 182 -5.32 2.33 0.34
N ALA A 183 -5.84 1.27 -0.29
CA ALA A 183 -5.05 0.09 -0.64
C ALA A 183 -4.86 -0.02 -2.17
N ASP A 184 -3.87 -0.79 -2.57
CA ASP A 184 -3.61 -1.19 -3.95
C ASP A 184 -4.53 -2.34 -4.40
N HIS A 185 -4.87 -3.26 -3.49
CA HIS A 185 -5.84 -4.32 -3.70
C HIS A 185 -6.45 -4.82 -2.37
N GLY A 186 -7.49 -5.65 -2.45
CA GLY A 186 -8.05 -6.43 -1.35
C GLY A 186 -7.42 -7.83 -1.25
N GLU A 187 -7.88 -8.65 -0.31
CA GLU A 187 -7.32 -9.98 -0.04
C GLU A 187 -8.43 -10.99 0.30
N LEU A 188 -8.24 -12.25 -0.10
CA LEU A 188 -9.18 -13.34 0.13
C LEU A 188 -8.72 -14.21 1.31
N PHE A 189 -9.69 -14.65 2.11
CA PHE A 189 -9.55 -15.55 3.25
C PHE A 189 -10.47 -16.78 3.12
N GLY A 190 -10.64 -17.30 1.90
CA GLY A 190 -11.43 -18.49 1.60
C GLY A 190 -12.67 -18.23 0.75
N GLU A 191 -12.96 -16.97 0.38
CA GLU A 191 -14.02 -16.64 -0.57
C GLU A 191 -13.84 -17.43 -1.86
N ASP A 192 -14.91 -18.10 -2.30
CA ASP A 192 -14.93 -19.00 -3.45
C ASP A 192 -13.80 -20.05 -3.49
N GLY A 193 -13.26 -20.38 -2.30
CA GLY A 193 -12.15 -21.33 -2.16
C GLY A 193 -10.78 -20.76 -2.53
N TYR A 194 -10.59 -19.44 -2.50
CA TYR A 194 -9.32 -18.77 -2.75
C TYR A 194 -8.75 -18.09 -1.51
N PHE A 195 -7.43 -17.97 -1.43
CA PHE A 195 -6.70 -17.23 -0.40
C PHE A 195 -5.65 -16.33 -1.04
N GLY A 196 -5.44 -15.14 -0.47
CA GLY A 196 -4.54 -14.13 -1.01
C GLY A 196 -5.18 -13.33 -2.15
N HIS A 197 -4.38 -12.79 -3.06
CA HIS A 197 -4.84 -11.91 -4.13
C HIS A 197 -4.36 -12.29 -5.55
N GLY A 198 -3.35 -13.16 -5.70
CA GLY A 198 -2.75 -13.45 -7.01
C GLY A 198 -2.89 -14.92 -7.46
N PRO A 199 -3.01 -15.21 -8.78
CA PRO A 199 -3.58 -14.44 -9.89
C PRO A 199 -5.10 -14.69 -9.96
N VAL A 200 -5.86 -14.16 -9.00
CA VAL A 200 -7.30 -14.42 -8.88
C VAL A 200 -8.07 -13.15 -9.27
N MET A 201 -8.99 -13.27 -10.23
CA MET A 201 -9.92 -12.20 -10.56
C MET A 201 -11.19 -12.35 -9.71
N HIS A 202 -11.14 -11.82 -8.49
CA HIS A 202 -12.26 -11.86 -7.53
C HIS A 202 -12.65 -10.45 -7.12
N GLU A 203 -13.96 -10.18 -6.98
CA GLU A 203 -14.49 -8.85 -6.66
C GLU A 203 -13.88 -8.26 -5.39
N LYS A 204 -13.69 -9.08 -4.36
CA LYS A 204 -13.05 -8.67 -3.09
C LYS A 204 -11.62 -8.16 -3.25
N CYS A 205 -10.86 -8.59 -4.26
CA CYS A 205 -9.54 -8.03 -4.55
C CYS A 205 -9.62 -6.58 -5.06
N PHE A 206 -10.79 -6.11 -5.49
CA PHE A 206 -11.03 -4.75 -5.95
C PHE A 206 -11.81 -3.89 -4.93
N GLU A 207 -12.27 -4.50 -3.82
CA GLU A 207 -12.86 -3.78 -2.70
C GLU A 207 -11.76 -3.25 -1.78
N VAL A 208 -11.39 -1.98 -1.98
CA VAL A 208 -10.33 -1.32 -1.20
C VAL A 208 -10.90 -0.18 -0.35
N PRO A 209 -10.32 0.09 0.84
CA PRO A 209 -10.64 1.32 1.55
C PRO A 209 -10.24 2.53 0.70
N PHE A 210 -11.05 3.58 0.74
CA PHE A 210 -10.68 4.89 0.20
C PHE A 210 -11.23 5.97 1.12
N LEU A 211 -10.33 6.63 1.83
CA LEU A 211 -10.61 7.76 2.72
C LEU A 211 -9.78 8.95 2.25
N GLU A 212 -10.39 10.11 2.05
CA GLU A 212 -9.69 11.36 1.81
C GLU A 212 -10.31 12.52 2.58
N GLY A 213 -9.49 13.46 3.03
CA GLY A 213 -9.96 14.65 3.72
C GLY A 213 -8.86 15.44 4.40
N LEU A 214 -9.22 16.60 4.96
CA LEU A 214 -8.34 17.34 5.85
C LEU A 214 -8.12 16.54 7.13
N CYS A 215 -6.89 16.61 7.66
CA CYS A 215 -6.51 15.95 8.89
C CYS A 215 -7.44 16.40 10.03
N PRO A 216 -8.09 15.46 10.73
CA PRO A 216 -8.97 15.80 11.83
C PRO A 216 -8.16 16.49 12.94
N GLN A 217 -8.77 17.47 13.59
CA GLN A 217 -8.21 18.09 14.79
C GLN A 217 -8.56 17.19 15.99
N ILE A 218 -7.62 16.35 16.41
CA ILE A 218 -7.75 15.38 17.50
C ILE A 218 -6.95 15.83 18.71
#